data_AF-A0A2G8RQM5-F1
#
_entry.id   AF-A0A2G8RQM5-F1
#
_cell.length_a   1.000
_cell.length_b   1.000
_cell.length_c   1.000
_cell.angle_alpha   90.00
_cell.angle_beta   90.00
_cell.angle_gamma   90.00
#
_symmetry.space_group_name_H-M   'P 1'
#
loop_
_entity.id
_entity.type
_entity.pdbx_description
1 polymer ?
#
loop_
_entity_poly.entity_id
_entity_poly.type
_entity_poly.pdbx_seq_one_letter_code
_entity_poly.pdbx_strand_id
1 'polypeptide(L)'
;MTDDSPTPNVSASDVRSREHISIYTLHGEPLFFQHFDGPFFPTLRLLHKCASSSSLHSTLALRSRPTTGEMSAARLEAIWHERAADVDRGAIRFLLAGAHMMCPGFTSAGGSLPPPDQALPANTPVAIHAEGKEHAVGIGITKLGTEEIKSVNKGVGVETVTYLGDDLWKLLSL
;
A
#
# COMPACT_ATOMS: atom_id res chain seq x y z
N MET A 1 -6.12 10.35 -22.66
CA MET A 1 -5.45 9.10 -22.28
C MET A 1 -6.24 8.53 -21.13
N THR A 2 -7.12 7.58 -21.43
CA THR A 2 -7.89 6.84 -20.43
C THR A 2 -6.93 5.97 -19.64
N ASP A 3 -6.95 6.13 -18.32
CA ASP A 3 -6.24 5.25 -17.40
C ASP A 3 -6.85 3.85 -17.51
N ASP A 4 -6.08 2.92 -18.08
CA ASP A 4 -6.48 1.53 -18.38
C ASP A 4 -6.11 0.63 -17.18
N SER A 5 -6.28 1.15 -15.96
CA SER A 5 -6.02 0.40 -14.74
C SER A 5 -7.11 -0.68 -14.57
N PRO A 6 -6.73 -1.96 -14.42
CA PRO A 6 -7.70 -3.07 -14.42
C PRO A 6 -8.64 -2.95 -13.22
N THR A 7 -9.94 -2.80 -13.50
CA THR A 7 -10.98 -2.77 -12.48
C THR A 7 -11.26 -4.20 -12.00
N PRO A 8 -11.15 -4.50 -10.69
CA PRO A 8 -11.50 -5.80 -10.18
C PRO A 8 -13.02 -6.02 -10.33
N ASN A 9 -13.42 -7.15 -10.92
CA ASN A 9 -14.82 -7.56 -11.06
C ASN A 9 -15.36 -7.97 -9.67
N VAL A 10 -15.75 -6.96 -8.90
CA VAL A 10 -16.25 -7.10 -7.53
C VAL A 10 -17.62 -6.45 -7.50
N SER A 11 -18.63 -7.17 -7.01
CA SER A 11 -19.99 -6.64 -6.80
C SER A 11 -19.94 -5.60 -5.70
N ALA A 12 -19.57 -4.38 -6.07
CA ALA A 12 -19.27 -3.29 -5.15
C ALA A 12 -20.57 -2.69 -4.63
N SER A 13 -20.84 -2.84 -3.33
CA SER A 13 -21.71 -1.92 -2.63
C SER A 13 -20.90 -0.67 -2.31
N ASP A 14 -21.14 0.40 -3.07
CA ASP A 14 -20.49 1.71 -2.88
C ASP A 14 -20.95 2.36 -1.56
N VAL A 15 -20.09 2.35 -0.54
CA VAL A 15 -20.31 3.05 0.73
C VAL A 15 -19.69 4.44 0.64
N ARG A 16 -20.48 5.43 0.19
CA ARG A 16 -20.00 6.82 0.02
C ARG A 16 -19.77 7.50 1.37
N SER A 17 -18.51 7.78 1.70
CA SER A 17 -18.16 8.69 2.79
C SER A 17 -18.26 10.16 2.33
N ARG A 18 -18.28 11.11 3.28
CA ARG A 18 -18.31 12.56 2.98
C ARG A 18 -17.09 13.05 2.19
N GLU A 19 -16.03 12.24 2.10
CA GLU A 19 -14.78 12.55 1.41
C GLU A 19 -14.62 11.79 0.07
N HIS A 20 -15.72 11.25 -0.48
CA HIS A 20 -15.72 10.49 -1.73
C HIS A 20 -14.75 9.30 -1.73
N ILE A 21 -14.78 8.51 -0.65
CA ILE A 21 -14.10 7.21 -0.60
C ILE A 21 -15.06 6.13 -1.08
N SER A 22 -14.68 5.41 -2.13
CA SER A 22 -15.38 4.23 -2.64
C SER A 22 -14.73 2.98 -2.06
N ILE A 23 -15.50 2.06 -1.49
CA ILE A 23 -15.01 0.80 -0.92
C ILE A 23 -15.52 -0.38 -1.76
N TYR A 24 -14.61 -1.27 -2.17
CA TYR A 24 -14.89 -2.42 -3.02
C TYR A 24 -14.86 -3.69 -2.19
N THR A 25 -15.99 -4.37 -2.13
CA THR A 25 -16.23 -5.51 -1.23
C THR A 25 -16.53 -6.78 -2.00
N LEU A 26 -15.88 -7.89 -1.68
CA LEU A 26 -16.22 -9.21 -2.22
C LEU A 26 -16.85 -10.05 -1.11
N HIS A 27 -18.08 -10.54 -1.31
CA HIS A 27 -18.83 -11.30 -0.29
C HIS A 27 -18.98 -10.57 1.06
N GLY A 28 -19.08 -9.23 1.03
CA GLY A 28 -19.15 -8.40 2.24
C GLY A 28 -17.80 -8.12 2.91
N GLU A 29 -16.70 -8.69 2.41
CA GLU A 29 -15.34 -8.40 2.88
C GLU A 29 -14.73 -7.24 2.08
N PRO A 30 -14.34 -6.13 2.73
CA PRO A 30 -13.72 -4.99 2.04
C PRO A 30 -12.29 -5.28 1.61
N LEU A 31 -12.05 -5.23 0.30
CA LEU A 31 -10.76 -5.58 -0.31
C LEU A 31 -9.96 -4.35 -0.72
N PHE A 32 -10.62 -3.41 -1.40
CA PHE A 32 -9.98 -2.20 -1.93
C PHE A 32 -10.78 -0.97 -1.54
N PHE A 33 -10.12 0.18 -1.57
CA PHE A 33 -10.74 1.48 -1.50
C PHE A 33 -10.09 2.44 -2.50
N GLN A 34 -10.82 3.47 -2.88
CA GLN A 34 -10.38 4.50 -3.82
C GLN A 34 -10.82 5.86 -3.28
N HIS A 35 -9.94 6.85 -3.32
CA HIS A 35 -10.28 8.24 -3.02
C HIS A 35 -10.54 8.96 -4.35
N PHE A 36 -11.74 9.49 -4.56
CA PHE A 36 -12.16 10.10 -5.83
C PHE A 36 -11.82 9.19 -7.03
N ASP A 37 -11.24 9.75 -8.10
CA ASP A 37 -10.73 9.03 -9.27
C ASP A 37 -9.23 8.68 -9.14
N GLY A 38 -8.73 8.57 -7.90
CA GLY A 38 -7.35 8.20 -7.60
C GLY A 38 -7.05 6.72 -7.85
N PRO A 39 -5.83 6.24 -7.53
CA PRO A 39 -5.52 4.83 -7.64
C PRO A 39 -6.32 3.98 -6.64
N PHE A 40 -6.51 2.70 -6.96
CA PHE A 40 -7.06 1.72 -6.04
C PHE A 40 -6.01 1.32 -5.00
N PHE A 41 -6.41 1.32 -3.74
CA PHE A 41 -5.60 0.89 -2.61
C PHE A 41 -6.19 -0.38 -1.99
N PRO A 42 -5.39 -1.40 -1.67
CA PRO A 42 -5.85 -2.52 -0.87
C PRO A 42 -6.13 -2.03 0.55
N THR A 43 -7.03 -2.69 1.26
CA THR A 43 -7.16 -2.46 2.70
C THR A 43 -5.94 -3.04 3.42
N LEU A 44 -5.54 -2.44 4.56
CA LEU A 44 -4.48 -3.01 5.40
C LEU A 44 -4.80 -4.45 5.83
N ARG A 45 -6.08 -4.77 6.03
CA ARG A 45 -6.54 -6.13 6.34
C ARG A 45 -6.25 -7.12 5.22
N LEU A 46 -6.44 -6.71 3.96
CA LEU A 46 -6.10 -7.54 2.80
C LEU A 46 -4.59 -7.82 2.78
N LEU A 47 -3.76 -6.77 2.92
CA LEU A 47 -2.30 -6.91 2.97
C LEU A 47 -1.84 -7.84 4.10
N HIS A 48 -2.45 -7.73 5.29
CA HIS A 48 -2.13 -8.59 6.44
C HIS A 48 -2.49 -10.07 6.18
N LYS A 49 -3.70 -10.33 5.64
CA LYS A 49 -4.15 -11.70 5.34
C LYS A 49 -3.22 -12.39 4.36
N CYS A 50 -2.77 -11.67 3.34
CA CYS A 50 -1.96 -12.26 2.31
C CYS A 50 -0.47 -12.41 2.70
N ALA A 51 0.07 -11.51 3.52
CA ALA A 51 1.40 -11.69 4.12
C ALA A 51 1.48 -13.01 4.92
N SER A 52 0.42 -13.34 5.66
CA SER A 52 0.34 -14.59 6.46
C SER A 52 0.20 -15.87 5.62
N SER A 53 -0.26 -15.76 4.37
CA SER A 53 -0.52 -16.91 3.48
C SER A 53 0.68 -17.26 2.57
N SER A 54 1.78 -16.51 2.67
CA SER A 54 2.99 -16.67 1.86
C SER A 54 3.76 -17.99 2.11
N SER A 55 3.38 -18.79 3.13
CA SER A 55 3.98 -20.10 3.38
C SER A 55 3.66 -21.18 2.32
N LEU A 56 2.75 -20.97 1.35
CA LEU A 56 2.30 -22.06 0.45
C LEU A 56 2.38 -21.82 -1.06
N HIS A 57 2.85 -20.67 -1.58
CA HIS A 57 2.92 -20.47 -3.04
C HIS A 57 4.13 -19.65 -3.50
N SER A 58 5.35 -20.15 -3.28
CA SER A 58 6.57 -19.43 -3.71
C SER A 58 7.17 -19.84 -5.07
N THR A 59 6.54 -20.68 -5.91
CA THR A 59 7.23 -21.11 -7.16
C THR A 59 6.39 -21.13 -8.44
N LEU A 60 5.06 -21.04 -8.37
CA LEU A 60 4.20 -21.23 -9.57
C LEU A 60 3.53 -19.97 -10.12
N ALA A 61 3.45 -18.86 -9.36
CA ALA A 61 2.69 -17.67 -9.79
C ALA A 61 3.44 -16.72 -10.76
N LEU A 62 4.77 -16.84 -10.90
CA LEU A 62 5.57 -15.91 -11.73
C LEU A 62 5.74 -16.37 -13.20
N ARG A 63 5.35 -17.61 -13.55
CA ARG A 63 5.76 -18.23 -14.84
C ARG A 63 4.68 -18.41 -15.91
N SER A 64 3.40 -18.22 -15.59
CA SER A 64 2.33 -18.24 -16.60
C SER A 64 1.85 -16.83 -16.88
N ARG A 65 2.06 -16.36 -18.11
CA ARG A 65 1.47 -15.11 -18.63
C ARG A 65 -0.03 -15.40 -18.87
N PRO A 66 -0.97 -14.84 -18.10
CA PRO A 66 -2.39 -15.09 -18.37
C PRO A 66 -2.91 -14.05 -19.37
N THR A 67 -3.71 -14.53 -20.30
CA THR A 67 -4.51 -13.73 -21.21
C THR A 67 -5.74 -13.18 -20.49
N THR A 68 -5.95 -11.87 -20.58
CA THR A 68 -7.19 -11.14 -20.28
C THR A 68 -7.52 -10.88 -18.80
N GLY A 69 -7.43 -9.60 -18.42
CA GLY A 69 -8.41 -8.87 -17.59
C GLY A 69 -8.49 -9.12 -16.07
N GLU A 70 -8.15 -10.29 -15.54
CA GLU A 70 -8.32 -10.58 -14.11
C GLU A 70 -7.00 -10.54 -13.33
N MET A 71 -6.91 -9.63 -12.35
CA MET A 71 -5.81 -9.61 -11.38
C MET A 71 -6.13 -10.56 -10.22
N SER A 72 -5.33 -11.63 -10.07
CA SER A 72 -5.43 -12.51 -8.91
C SER A 72 -4.91 -11.83 -7.64
N ALA A 73 -5.43 -12.23 -6.47
CA ALA A 73 -4.94 -11.76 -5.17
C ALA A 73 -3.42 -11.91 -5.04
N ALA A 74 -2.85 -13.04 -5.50
CA ALA A 74 -1.40 -13.28 -5.50
C ALA A 74 -0.60 -12.26 -6.35
N ARG A 75 -1.19 -11.73 -7.44
CA ARG A 75 -0.54 -10.72 -8.28
C ARG A 75 -0.63 -9.33 -7.65
N LEU A 76 -1.72 -9.04 -6.94
CA LEU A 76 -1.85 -7.83 -6.12
C LEU A 76 -0.81 -7.85 -5.00
N GLU A 77 -0.64 -8.97 -4.32
CA GLU A 77 0.40 -9.15 -3.30
C GLU A 77 1.80 -8.92 -3.82
N ALA A 78 2.16 -9.53 -4.96
CA ALA A 78 3.47 -9.30 -5.55
C ALA A 78 3.70 -7.80 -5.83
N ILE A 79 2.69 -7.10 -6.35
CA ILE A 79 2.80 -5.66 -6.65
C ILE A 79 2.97 -4.81 -5.39
N TRP A 80 2.28 -5.13 -4.29
CA TRP A 80 2.38 -4.37 -3.04
C TRP A 80 3.58 -4.76 -2.18
N HIS A 81 4.06 -6.01 -2.29
CA HIS A 81 5.29 -6.46 -1.66
C HIS A 81 6.53 -5.88 -2.36
N GLU A 82 6.51 -5.79 -3.69
CA GLU A 82 7.55 -5.10 -4.49
C GLU A 82 7.52 -3.58 -4.31
N ARG A 83 6.44 -3.02 -3.74
CA ARG A 83 6.26 -1.59 -3.45
C ARG A 83 6.17 -1.35 -1.95
N ALA A 84 7.17 -1.80 -1.21
CA ALA A 84 7.30 -1.56 0.22
C ALA A 84 8.35 -0.47 0.53
N ALA A 85 8.08 0.33 1.55
CA ALA A 85 9.05 1.24 2.15
C ALA A 85 8.95 1.13 3.67
N ASP A 86 10.10 1.02 4.33
CA ASP A 86 10.17 0.75 5.76
C ASP A 86 10.59 2.02 6.48
N VAL A 87 9.84 2.38 7.51
CA VAL A 87 10.19 3.48 8.40
C VAL A 87 10.82 2.97 9.69
N ASP A 88 11.73 3.75 10.25
CA ASP A 88 12.30 3.44 11.56
C ASP A 88 11.29 3.45 12.71
N ARG A 89 11.72 2.89 13.84
CA ARG A 89 10.91 2.83 15.05
C ARG A 89 10.43 4.20 15.55
N GLY A 90 11.18 5.27 15.29
CA GLY A 90 10.84 6.63 15.71
C GLY A 90 9.66 7.22 14.96
N ALA A 91 9.47 6.82 13.70
CA ALA A 91 8.37 7.27 12.85
C ALA A 91 7.02 6.65 13.21
N ILE A 92 7.00 5.45 13.81
CA ILE A 92 5.77 4.65 14.07
C ILE A 92 4.69 5.48 14.76
N ARG A 93 5.01 6.16 15.87
CA ARG A 93 4.01 6.92 16.63
C ARG A 93 3.39 8.06 15.83
N PHE A 94 4.14 8.63 14.88
CA PHE A 94 3.69 9.73 14.05
C PHE A 94 2.81 9.23 12.92
N LEU A 95 3.18 8.09 12.31
CA LEU A 95 2.34 7.43 11.32
C LEU A 95 0.98 7.07 11.90
N LEU A 96 0.95 6.46 13.09
CA LEU A 96 -0.28 6.07 13.78
C LEU A 96 -1.08 7.28 14.33
N ALA A 97 -0.56 8.49 14.18
CA ALA A 97 -1.26 9.75 14.44
C ALA A 97 -1.67 10.47 13.13
N GLY A 98 -1.48 9.84 11.97
CA GLY A 98 -1.85 10.37 10.65
C GLY A 98 -0.84 11.32 10.01
N ALA A 99 0.39 11.40 10.53
CA ALA A 99 1.43 12.22 9.89
C ALA A 99 1.91 11.61 8.57
N HIS A 100 2.38 12.46 7.66
CA HIS A 100 3.14 12.03 6.49
C HIS A 100 4.56 11.60 6.87
N MET A 101 5.11 10.65 6.13
CA MET A 101 6.42 10.08 6.44
C MET A 101 7.54 10.90 5.80
N MET A 102 8.50 11.28 6.63
CA MET A 102 9.62 12.14 6.26
C MET A 102 10.77 11.31 5.70
N CYS A 103 11.53 11.86 4.76
CA CYS A 103 12.67 11.16 4.13
C CYS A 103 13.64 10.53 5.15
N PRO A 104 14.04 11.20 6.26
CA PRO A 104 14.92 10.61 7.26
C PRO A 104 14.41 9.32 7.90
N GLY A 105 13.08 9.13 7.96
CA GLY A 105 12.51 7.90 8.52
C GLY A 105 12.77 6.66 7.65
N PHE A 106 13.02 6.86 6.35
CA PHE A 106 13.29 5.79 5.38
C PHE A 106 14.78 5.53 5.14
N THR A 107 15.64 6.48 5.52
CA THR A 107 17.09 6.45 5.22
C THR A 107 17.96 6.24 6.46
N SER A 108 17.33 6.18 7.64
CA SER A 108 18.00 5.85 8.90
C SER A 108 18.31 4.35 8.97
N ALA A 109 19.03 3.92 10.02
CA ALA A 109 19.46 2.52 10.16
C ALA A 109 18.30 1.51 10.26
N GLY A 110 17.13 1.94 10.73
CA GLY A 110 15.91 1.12 10.80
C GLY A 110 14.94 1.35 9.64
N GLY A 111 15.24 2.31 8.76
CA GLY A 111 14.47 2.58 7.55
C GLY A 111 15.04 1.83 6.35
N SER A 112 14.19 1.58 5.36
CA SER A 112 14.60 0.93 4.11
C SER A 112 13.74 1.42 2.94
N LEU A 113 14.34 1.42 1.76
CA LEU A 113 13.68 1.70 0.48
C LEU A 113 14.06 0.60 -0.51
N PRO A 114 13.24 0.39 -1.55
CA PRO A 114 13.58 -0.52 -2.64
C PRO A 114 14.96 -0.21 -3.22
N PRO A 115 15.72 -1.24 -3.64
CA PRO A 115 17.01 -1.05 -4.28
C PRO A 115 16.88 -0.31 -5.62
N PRO A 116 17.96 0.28 -6.17
CA PRO A 116 17.89 1.13 -7.36
C PRO A 116 17.31 0.46 -8.62
N ASP A 117 17.46 -0.86 -8.76
CA ASP A 117 16.87 -1.65 -9.85
C ASP A 117 15.34 -1.80 -9.73
N GLN A 118 14.79 -1.51 -8.55
CA GLN A 118 13.36 -1.53 -8.22
C GLN A 118 12.90 -0.16 -7.70
N ALA A 119 13.62 0.91 -8.04
CA ALA A 119 13.30 2.26 -7.58
C ALA A 119 11.89 2.66 -8.01
N LEU A 120 11.15 3.25 -7.05
CA LEU A 120 9.79 3.71 -7.31
C LEU A 120 9.82 5.20 -7.66
N PRO A 121 9.13 5.63 -8.73
CA PRO A 121 8.99 7.05 -9.04
C PRO A 121 8.05 7.73 -8.03
N ALA A 122 8.03 9.06 -8.02
CA ALA A 122 7.00 9.83 -7.33
C ALA A 122 5.59 9.46 -7.86
N ASN A 123 4.57 9.73 -7.05
CA ASN A 123 3.17 9.38 -7.27
C ASN A 123 2.91 7.87 -7.36
N THR A 124 3.74 7.05 -6.69
CA THR A 124 3.58 5.60 -6.65
C THR A 124 2.96 5.17 -5.32
N PRO A 125 1.86 4.40 -5.33
CA PRO A 125 1.34 3.79 -4.12
C PRO A 125 2.34 2.80 -3.50
N VAL A 126 2.50 2.88 -2.17
CA VAL A 126 3.49 2.10 -1.41
C VAL A 126 2.89 1.59 -0.10
N ALA A 127 3.22 0.34 0.27
CA ALA A 127 2.97 -0.19 1.59
C ALA A 127 4.04 0.31 2.56
N ILE A 128 3.62 0.91 3.68
CA ILE A 128 4.53 1.43 4.71
C ILE A 128 4.68 0.35 5.79
N HIS A 129 5.85 -0.26 5.86
CA HIS A 129 6.22 -1.13 6.99
C HIS A 129 7.01 -0.35 8.02
N ALA A 130 7.23 -0.95 9.18
CA ALA A 130 7.97 -0.32 10.25
C ALA A 130 8.90 -1.30 10.96
N GLU A 131 10.03 -0.78 11.42
CA GLU A 131 11.02 -1.54 12.17
C GLU A 131 10.39 -2.31 13.34
N GLY A 132 10.62 -3.63 13.36
CA GLY A 132 10.10 -4.52 14.40
C GLY A 132 8.59 -4.79 14.32
N LYS A 133 7.96 -4.55 13.15
CA LYS A 133 6.57 -4.92 12.86
C LYS A 133 6.53 -5.91 11.70
N GLU A 134 5.74 -6.97 11.88
CA GLU A 134 5.57 -8.02 10.87
C GLU A 134 4.72 -7.56 9.68
N HIS A 135 3.70 -6.75 9.96
CA HIS A 135 2.74 -6.32 8.96
C HIS A 135 2.89 -4.84 8.62
N ALA A 136 2.47 -4.47 7.40
CA ALA A 136 2.32 -3.07 6.99
C ALA A 136 1.48 -2.28 8.01
N VAL A 137 1.96 -1.10 8.39
CA VAL A 137 1.34 -0.22 9.38
C VAL A 137 0.59 0.95 8.73
N GLY A 138 0.80 1.16 7.44
CA GLY A 138 0.07 2.13 6.64
C GLY A 138 0.26 1.93 5.14
N ILE A 139 -0.44 2.74 4.37
CA ILE A 139 -0.32 2.84 2.92
C ILE A 139 -0.17 4.33 2.60
N GLY A 140 0.69 4.65 1.64
CA GLY A 140 0.88 6.01 1.19
C GLY A 140 1.16 6.10 -0.30
N ILE A 141 1.40 7.32 -0.75
CA ILE A 141 1.86 7.64 -2.09
C ILE A 141 3.21 8.33 -1.98
N THR A 142 4.20 7.89 -2.74
CA THR A 142 5.51 8.55 -2.78
C THR A 142 5.36 9.99 -3.29
N LYS A 143 5.88 10.96 -2.53
CA LYS A 143 5.95 12.37 -2.96
C LYS A 143 7.21 12.62 -3.80
N LEU A 144 8.29 11.93 -3.44
CA LEU A 144 9.57 11.92 -4.15
C LEU A 144 9.86 10.49 -4.61
N GLY A 145 10.64 10.31 -5.67
CA GLY A 145 11.11 8.96 -6.05
C GLY A 145 12.04 8.38 -4.98
N THR A 146 12.16 7.06 -4.86
CA THR A 146 12.92 6.41 -3.77
C THR A 146 14.40 6.80 -3.75
N GLU A 147 15.02 6.96 -4.92
CA GLU A 147 16.40 7.46 -5.05
C GLU A 147 16.53 8.95 -4.62
N GLU A 148 15.48 9.73 -4.86
CA GLU A 148 15.42 11.12 -4.43
C GLU A 148 15.20 11.24 -2.91
N ILE A 149 14.34 10.40 -2.33
CA ILE A 149 14.17 10.28 -0.88
C ILE A 149 15.53 10.01 -0.22
N LYS A 150 16.32 9.10 -0.81
CA LYS A 150 17.64 8.73 -0.31
C LYS A 150 18.67 9.86 -0.42
N SER A 151 18.70 10.56 -1.55
CA SER A 151 19.70 11.60 -1.83
C SER A 151 19.39 12.95 -1.18
N VAL A 152 18.12 13.37 -1.18
CA VAL A 152 17.68 14.64 -0.58
C VAL A 152 17.61 14.53 0.94
N ASN A 153 17.12 13.40 1.45
CA ASN A 153 16.99 13.10 2.88
C ASN A 153 16.33 14.21 3.72
N LYS A 154 15.38 14.94 3.14
CA LYS A 154 14.69 16.07 3.79
C LYS A 154 13.29 16.23 3.22
N GLY A 155 12.34 16.63 4.08
CA GLY A 155 10.96 16.84 3.69
C GLY A 155 10.14 15.56 3.65
N VAL A 156 8.91 15.66 3.16
CA VAL A 156 7.97 14.54 3.06
C VAL A 156 8.40 13.64 1.91
N GLY A 157 8.68 12.36 2.21
CA GLY A 157 9.00 11.34 1.22
C GLY A 157 7.76 10.58 0.76
N VAL A 158 6.84 10.27 1.68
CA VAL A 158 5.59 9.55 1.40
C VAL A 158 4.43 10.25 2.11
N GLU A 159 3.39 10.56 1.34
CA GLU A 159 2.13 11.06 1.85
C GLU A 159 1.25 9.88 2.29
N THR A 160 0.98 9.80 3.59
CA THR A 160 0.10 8.76 4.18
C THR A 160 -1.33 8.89 3.69
N VAL A 161 -1.90 7.78 3.22
CA VAL A 161 -3.31 7.65 2.79
C VAL A 161 -4.15 6.98 3.88
N THR A 162 -3.68 5.87 4.42
CA THR A 162 -4.35 5.14 5.53
C THR A 162 -3.30 4.51 6.44
N TYR A 163 -3.65 4.29 7.70
CA TYR A 163 -2.78 3.70 8.71
C TYR A 163 -3.58 2.89 9.74
N LEU A 164 -2.90 2.02 10.48
CA LEU A 164 -3.55 1.23 11.52
C LEU A 164 -4.17 2.13 12.60
N GLY A 165 -5.46 1.95 12.86
CA GLY A 165 -6.19 2.73 13.87
C GLY A 165 -6.79 4.03 13.36
N ASP A 166 -6.70 4.34 12.06
CA ASP A 166 -7.50 5.38 11.44
C ASP A 166 -8.99 4.98 11.33
N ASP A 167 -9.80 5.87 10.75
CA ASP A 167 -11.24 5.66 10.67
C ASP A 167 -11.62 4.58 9.64
N LEU A 168 -10.84 4.42 8.57
CA LEU A 168 -11.03 3.33 7.61
C LEU A 168 -10.77 1.98 8.31
N TRP A 169 -9.65 1.85 9.02
CA TRP A 169 -9.34 0.65 9.79
C TRP A 169 -10.44 0.31 10.80
N LYS A 170 -10.94 1.31 11.54
CA LYS A 170 -12.04 1.12 12.51
C LYS A 170 -13.33 0.68 11.81
N LEU A 171 -13.70 1.32 10.70
CA LEU A 171 -14.90 0.98 9.94
C LEU A 171 -14.88 -0.47 9.45
N LEU A 172 -13.70 -0.94 9.03
CA LEU A 172 -13.48 -2.32 8.58
C LEU A 172 -13.34 -3.34 9.72
N SER A 173 -13.35 -2.88 10.97
CA SER A 173 -13.20 -3.71 12.18
C SER A 173 -14.50 -3.96 12.92
N LEU A 174 -15.59 -3.33 12.49
CA LEU A 174 -16.95 -3.54 13.01
C LEU A 174 -17.58 -4.79 12.40
#